data_AF-A0A9D5VZ80-F1
#
_entry.id   AF-A0A9D5VZ80-F1
#
_cell.length_a   1.000
_cell.length_b   1.000
_cell.length_c   1.000
_cell.angle_alpha   90.00
_cell.angle_beta   90.00
_cell.angle_gamma   90.00
#
_symmetry.space_group_name_H-M   'P 1'
#
loop_
_entity.id
_entity.type
_entity.pdbx_description
1 polymer ?
#
loop_
_entity_poly.entity_id
_entity_poly.type
_entity_poly.pdbx_seq_one_letter_code
_entity_poly.pdbx_strand_id
1 'polypeptide(L)'
;EKIGRLFLSVKNGNDNDREEILGAIEFYNFSLDKLQHGGAIEGFTIAAAPKSMDAIFKKNWDVWLSIKTSIEKILNDIQDHNIQFSAALFYINDNSNNFLKKTAALPKDYTKLTNLSQMIVKYAVSVGEGNDLDREKLRQYIDLYDKSLNALSQEEAITSDLKKMWPEFKKNLEFLVTKDQLDNLTGKKITRLS
;
A
#
# COMPACT_ATOMS: atom_id res chain seq x y z
N GLU A 1 1.98 -14.60 13.42
CA GLU A 1 0.78 -14.48 12.56
C GLU A 1 0.01 -13.19 12.79
N LYS A 2 -0.52 -12.93 14.01
CA LYS A 2 -1.28 -11.70 14.34
C LYS A 2 -0.59 -10.39 13.94
N ILE A 3 0.68 -10.22 14.28
CA ILE A 3 1.48 -9.03 13.92
C ILE A 3 1.56 -8.84 12.40
N GLY A 4 1.76 -9.92 11.64
CA GLY A 4 1.83 -9.83 10.17
C GLY A 4 0.49 -9.43 9.53
N ARG A 5 -0.63 -9.93 10.07
CA ARG A 5 -1.98 -9.55 9.61
C ARG A 5 -2.28 -8.07 9.91
N LEU A 6 -2.04 -7.64 11.15
CA LEU A 6 -2.27 -6.25 11.54
C LEU A 6 -1.32 -5.30 10.80
N PHE A 7 -0.08 -5.72 10.55
CA PHE A 7 0.88 -4.96 9.75
C PHE A 7 0.37 -4.71 8.34
N LEU A 8 -0.14 -5.74 7.67
CA LEU A 8 -0.74 -5.59 6.34
C LEU A 8 -2.00 -4.72 6.39
N SER A 9 -2.82 -4.84 7.42
CA SER A 9 -4.02 -4.05 7.62
C SER A 9 -3.70 -2.55 7.78
N VAL A 10 -2.75 -2.21 8.66
CA VAL A 10 -2.27 -0.84 8.86
C VAL A 10 -1.58 -0.30 7.61
N LYS A 11 -0.73 -1.10 6.95
CA LYS A 11 -0.12 -0.74 5.65
C LYS A 11 -1.17 -0.43 4.58
N ASN A 12 -2.33 -1.09 4.63
CA ASN A 12 -3.45 -0.87 3.72
C ASN A 12 -4.41 0.24 4.20
N GLY A 13 -4.06 0.99 5.25
CA GLY A 13 -4.79 2.19 5.69
C GLY A 13 -5.88 1.95 6.74
N ASN A 14 -5.88 0.83 7.45
CA ASN A 14 -6.78 0.61 8.59
C ASN A 14 -6.10 1.03 9.91
N ASP A 15 -6.45 2.23 10.41
CA ASP A 15 -5.80 2.82 11.58
C ASP A 15 -6.26 2.27 12.91
N ASN A 16 -7.45 1.69 12.96
CA ASN A 16 -7.99 1.08 14.17
C ASN A 16 -7.12 -0.09 14.64
N ASP A 17 -6.33 -0.68 13.73
CA ASP A 17 -5.44 -1.80 14.02
C ASP A 17 -4.07 -1.35 14.58
N ARG A 18 -3.77 -0.04 14.61
CA ARG A 18 -2.48 0.51 15.11
C ARG A 18 -2.27 0.28 16.60
N GLU A 19 -3.30 0.44 17.43
CA GLU A 19 -3.20 0.11 18.85
C GLU A 19 -3.04 -1.39 19.08
N GLU A 20 -3.76 -2.20 18.30
CA GLU A 20 -3.72 -3.66 18.44
C GLU A 20 -2.35 -4.25 18.04
N ILE A 21 -1.70 -3.69 17.03
CA ILE A 21 -0.35 -4.11 16.63
C ILE A 21 0.71 -3.69 17.63
N LEU A 22 0.59 -2.51 18.25
CA LEU A 22 1.48 -2.09 19.35
C LEU A 22 1.37 -3.07 20.53
N GLY A 23 0.15 -3.40 20.96
CA GLY A 23 -0.06 -4.41 22.01
C GLY A 23 0.48 -5.80 21.62
N ALA A 24 0.36 -6.20 20.36
CA ALA A 24 0.93 -7.45 19.88
C ALA A 24 2.47 -7.46 19.85
N ILE A 25 3.11 -6.33 19.51
CA ILE A 25 4.57 -6.14 19.57
C ILE A 25 5.06 -6.24 21.02
N GLU A 26 4.39 -5.55 21.95
CA GLU A 26 4.71 -5.60 23.38
C GLU A 26 4.61 -7.01 23.93
N PHE A 27 3.51 -7.71 23.62
CA PHE A 27 3.32 -9.10 24.04
C PHE A 27 4.38 -10.05 23.47
N TYR A 28 4.80 -9.83 22.21
CA TYR A 28 5.87 -10.63 21.59
C TYR A 28 7.24 -10.37 22.22
N ASN A 29 7.57 -9.10 22.50
CA ASN A 29 8.80 -8.73 23.24
C ASN A 29 8.82 -9.39 24.62
N PHE A 30 7.70 -9.29 25.34
CA PHE A 30 7.54 -9.92 26.65
C PHE A 30 7.73 -11.44 26.58
N SER A 31 7.14 -12.09 25.57
CA SER A 31 7.27 -13.54 25.37
C SER A 31 8.70 -13.96 25.07
N LEU A 32 9.42 -13.20 24.22
CA LEU A 32 10.83 -13.47 23.91
C LEU A 32 11.73 -13.34 25.15
N ASP A 33 11.51 -12.30 25.97
CA ASP A 33 12.23 -12.12 27.23
C ASP A 33 12.02 -13.31 28.18
N LYS A 34 10.77 -13.73 28.36
CA LYS A 34 10.44 -14.85 29.27
C LYS A 34 10.97 -16.19 28.78
N LEU A 35 11.01 -16.41 27.47
CA LEU A 35 11.62 -17.61 26.90
C LEU A 35 13.13 -17.66 27.11
N GLN A 36 13.82 -16.50 27.09
CA GLN A 36 15.26 -16.45 27.26
C GLN A 36 15.65 -16.49 28.75
N HIS A 37 15.04 -15.64 29.58
CA HIS A 37 15.48 -15.40 30.96
C HIS A 37 14.60 -16.11 32.01
N GLY A 38 13.50 -16.72 31.59
CA GLY A 38 12.51 -17.29 32.49
C GLY A 38 11.68 -16.22 33.22
N GLY A 39 10.75 -16.67 34.04
CA GLY A 39 9.89 -15.81 34.86
C GLY A 39 8.44 -16.26 34.89
N ALA A 40 7.62 -15.49 35.60
CA ALA A 40 6.19 -15.77 35.71
C ALA A 40 5.41 -15.15 34.54
N ILE A 41 4.47 -15.93 34.02
CA ILE A 41 3.39 -15.51 33.12
C ILE A 41 2.08 -15.97 33.79
N GLU A 42 0.96 -15.31 33.52
CA GLU A 42 -0.33 -15.66 34.14
C GLU A 42 -0.59 -17.19 34.14
N GLY A 43 -0.57 -17.77 35.34
CA GLY A 43 -0.86 -19.19 35.57
C GLY A 43 0.33 -20.16 35.54
N PHE A 44 1.55 -19.75 35.16
CA PHE A 44 2.71 -20.65 35.15
C PHE A 44 4.08 -19.94 35.12
N THR A 45 5.14 -20.68 35.48
CA THR A 45 6.53 -20.18 35.45
C THR A 45 7.28 -20.82 34.29
N ILE A 46 7.99 -20.00 33.52
CA ILE A 46 8.92 -20.45 32.48
C ILE A 46 10.32 -20.52 33.08
N ALA A 47 11.00 -21.65 32.90
CA ALA A 47 12.41 -21.79 33.25
C ALA A 47 13.28 -21.04 32.23
N ALA A 48 14.37 -20.44 32.70
CA ALA A 48 15.33 -19.78 31.81
C ALA A 48 15.89 -20.78 30.79
N ALA A 49 16.14 -20.30 29.57
CA ALA A 49 16.77 -21.11 28.56
C ALA A 49 18.18 -21.51 28.97
N PRO A 50 18.64 -22.72 28.62
CA PRO A 50 20.03 -23.11 28.84
C PRO A 50 20.96 -22.23 27.99
N LYS A 51 22.14 -21.89 28.52
CA LYS A 51 23.14 -21.05 27.85
C LYS A 51 23.51 -21.50 26.44
N SER A 52 23.40 -22.79 26.13
CA SER A 52 23.62 -23.33 24.78
C SER A 52 22.69 -22.73 23.72
N MET A 53 21.57 -22.13 24.14
CA MET A 53 20.58 -21.49 23.26
C MET A 53 20.82 -19.99 23.05
N ASP A 54 21.78 -19.37 23.75
CA ASP A 54 22.01 -17.91 23.71
C ASP A 54 22.23 -17.40 22.27
N ALA A 55 22.98 -18.14 21.47
CA ALA A 55 23.22 -17.78 20.06
C ALA A 55 21.94 -17.81 19.21
N ILE A 56 21.02 -18.73 19.51
CA ILE A 56 19.72 -18.86 18.81
C ILE A 56 18.80 -17.70 19.22
N PHE A 57 18.73 -17.38 20.52
CA PHE A 57 17.95 -16.24 21.01
C PHE A 57 18.47 -14.93 20.43
N LYS A 58 19.78 -14.72 20.42
CA LYS A 58 20.40 -13.54 19.79
C LYS A 58 20.02 -13.41 18.32
N LYS A 59 20.14 -14.50 17.53
CA LYS A 59 19.77 -14.50 16.11
C LYS A 59 18.29 -14.18 15.90
N ASN A 60 17.40 -14.76 16.72
CA ASN A 60 15.97 -14.51 16.64
C ASN A 60 15.63 -13.06 17.05
N TRP A 61 16.34 -12.51 18.03
CA TRP A 61 16.21 -11.12 18.43
C TRP A 61 16.61 -10.15 17.32
N ASP A 62 17.73 -10.42 16.63
CA ASP A 62 18.18 -9.59 15.51
C ASP A 62 17.18 -9.60 14.34
N VAL A 63 16.63 -10.78 14.00
CA VAL A 63 15.56 -10.91 12.99
C VAL A 63 14.32 -10.14 13.42
N TRP A 64 13.93 -10.27 14.68
CA TRP A 64 12.78 -9.54 15.23
C TRP A 64 12.99 -8.02 15.20
N LEU A 65 14.18 -7.52 15.57
CA LEU A 65 14.50 -6.10 15.57
C LEU A 65 14.34 -5.48 14.18
N SER A 66 14.75 -6.21 13.14
CA SER A 66 14.59 -5.80 11.74
C SER A 66 13.11 -5.71 11.34
N ILE A 67 12.30 -6.68 11.76
CA ILE A 67 10.84 -6.70 11.54
C ILE A 67 10.16 -5.54 12.29
N LYS A 68 10.46 -5.39 13.58
CA LYS A 68 9.95 -4.32 14.45
C LYS A 68 10.25 -2.95 13.88
N THR A 69 11.48 -2.71 13.45
CA THR A 69 11.89 -1.44 12.81
C THR A 69 11.05 -1.15 11.55
N SER A 70 10.76 -2.17 10.75
CA SER A 70 9.92 -2.01 9.55
C SER A 70 8.45 -1.72 9.89
N ILE A 71 7.93 -2.33 10.95
CA ILE A 71 6.57 -2.07 11.44
C ILE A 71 6.48 -0.66 12.05
N GLU A 72 7.45 -0.27 12.87
CA GLU A 72 7.52 1.06 13.49
C GLU A 72 7.63 2.16 12.46
N LYS A 73 8.33 1.94 11.34
CA LYS A 73 8.31 2.89 10.22
C LYS A 73 6.91 3.14 9.69
N ILE A 74 6.09 2.10 9.51
CA ILE A 74 4.71 2.25 9.02
C ILE A 74 3.77 2.81 10.11
N LEU A 75 4.03 2.48 11.38
CA LEU A 75 3.28 3.03 12.50
C LEU A 75 3.56 4.52 12.72
N ASN A 76 4.79 4.96 12.45
CA ASN A 76 5.23 6.35 12.58
C ASN A 76 5.10 7.15 11.29
N ASP A 77 5.07 6.49 10.13
CA ASP A 77 4.66 7.11 8.89
C ASP A 77 3.18 7.42 9.00
N ILE A 78 2.92 8.71 9.23
CA ILE A 78 1.68 9.38 8.91
C ILE A 78 1.55 9.33 7.38
N GLN A 79 1.29 8.16 6.80
CA GLN A 79 0.80 8.12 5.42
C GLN A 79 -0.62 8.67 5.48
N ASP A 80 -0.76 9.89 4.95
CA ASP A 80 -1.91 10.77 5.09
C ASP A 80 -3.27 10.05 5.05
N HIS A 81 -3.90 10.02 6.21
CA HIS A 81 -5.22 9.47 6.50
C HIS A 81 -6.34 10.29 5.86
N ASN A 82 -6.35 10.38 4.54
CA ASN A 82 -7.59 10.70 3.86
C ASN A 82 -8.30 9.37 3.61
N ILE A 83 -9.44 9.15 4.27
CA ILE A 83 -10.33 8.01 4.02
C ILE A 83 -10.60 7.86 2.51
N GLN A 84 -10.64 8.98 1.77
CA GLN A 84 -10.81 8.99 0.33
C GLN A 84 -9.56 8.48 -0.42
N PHE A 85 -8.35 8.68 0.11
CA PHE A 85 -7.10 8.12 -0.43
C PHE A 85 -7.07 6.61 -0.28
N SER A 86 -7.32 6.12 0.94
CA SER A 86 -7.37 4.68 1.22
C SER A 86 -8.49 3.99 0.41
N ALA A 87 -9.65 4.64 0.28
CA ALA A 87 -10.73 4.14 -0.57
C ALA A 87 -10.35 4.10 -2.06
N ALA A 88 -9.66 5.12 -2.56
CA ALA A 88 -9.18 5.15 -3.94
C ALA A 88 -8.14 4.06 -4.21
N LEU A 89 -7.19 3.85 -3.29
CA LEU A 89 -6.20 2.78 -3.37
C LEU A 89 -6.84 1.39 -3.37
N PHE A 90 -7.78 1.16 -2.44
CA PHE A 90 -8.51 -0.10 -2.35
C PHE A 90 -9.27 -0.39 -3.65
N TYR A 91 -10.01 0.62 -4.16
CA TYR A 91 -10.75 0.51 -5.41
C TYR A 91 -9.82 0.17 -6.59
N ILE A 92 -8.68 0.85 -6.71
CA ILE A 92 -7.70 0.60 -7.77
C ILE A 92 -7.14 -0.82 -7.69
N ASN A 93 -6.77 -1.29 -6.49
CA ASN A 93 -6.24 -2.65 -6.31
C ASN A 93 -7.25 -3.72 -6.71
N ASP A 94 -8.51 -3.59 -6.28
CA ASP A 94 -9.57 -4.55 -6.58
C ASP A 94 -9.91 -4.58 -8.09
N ASN A 95 -9.86 -3.41 -8.74
CA ASN A 95 -10.27 -3.26 -10.14
C ASN A 95 -9.13 -3.35 -11.17
N SER A 96 -7.86 -3.26 -10.76
CA SER A 96 -6.71 -3.25 -11.68
C SER A 96 -6.64 -4.51 -12.54
N ASN A 97 -6.88 -5.69 -11.97
CA ASN A 97 -6.89 -6.95 -12.72
C ASN A 97 -8.01 -7.00 -13.75
N ASN A 98 -9.19 -6.48 -13.41
CA ASN A 98 -10.32 -6.39 -14.34
C ASN A 98 -10.03 -5.40 -15.48
N PHE A 99 -9.47 -4.23 -15.14
CA PHE A 99 -9.03 -3.23 -16.09
C PHE A 99 -7.96 -3.77 -17.07
N LEU A 100 -6.94 -4.48 -16.57
CA LEU A 100 -5.92 -5.12 -17.40
C LEU A 100 -6.51 -6.23 -18.29
N LYS A 101 -7.43 -7.04 -17.78
CA LYS A 101 -8.10 -8.08 -18.59
C LYS A 101 -8.90 -7.49 -19.75
N LYS A 102 -9.69 -6.44 -19.49
CA LYS A 102 -10.49 -5.77 -20.54
C LYS A 102 -9.61 -5.08 -21.58
N THR A 103 -8.50 -4.49 -21.17
CA THR A 103 -7.56 -3.83 -22.09
C THR A 103 -6.65 -4.81 -22.84
N ALA A 104 -6.40 -6.00 -22.30
CA ALA A 104 -5.74 -7.09 -23.02
C ALA A 104 -6.65 -7.77 -24.05
N ALA A 105 -7.97 -7.64 -23.92
CA ALA A 105 -8.95 -8.17 -24.87
C ALA A 105 -9.13 -7.28 -26.12
N LEU A 106 -8.51 -6.10 -26.15
CA LEU A 106 -8.55 -5.22 -27.32
C LEU A 106 -7.82 -5.85 -28.52
N PRO A 107 -8.27 -5.57 -29.76
CA PRO A 107 -7.53 -5.96 -30.95
C PRO A 107 -6.08 -5.44 -30.95
N LYS A 108 -5.18 -6.10 -31.70
CA LYS A 108 -3.75 -5.77 -31.74
C LYS A 108 -3.47 -4.32 -32.15
N ASP A 109 -4.35 -3.72 -32.96
CA ASP A 109 -4.22 -2.33 -33.41
C ASP A 109 -4.32 -1.32 -32.24
N TYR A 110 -4.81 -1.77 -31.08
CA TYR A 110 -4.93 -0.99 -29.85
C TYR A 110 -3.81 -1.27 -28.83
N THR A 111 -2.68 -1.86 -29.25
CA THR A 111 -1.52 -2.17 -28.38
C THR A 111 -1.07 -0.96 -27.54
N LYS A 112 -1.21 0.26 -28.08
CA LYS A 112 -0.93 1.50 -27.36
C LYS A 112 -1.76 1.63 -26.08
N LEU A 113 -3.07 1.34 -26.11
CA LEU A 113 -3.95 1.39 -24.95
C LEU A 113 -3.61 0.32 -23.93
N THR A 114 -3.29 -0.90 -24.37
CA THR A 114 -2.84 -1.98 -23.48
C THR A 114 -1.56 -1.58 -22.73
N ASN A 115 -0.58 -1.02 -23.44
CA ASN A 115 0.66 -0.53 -22.83
C ASN A 115 0.43 0.61 -21.85
N LEU A 116 -0.42 1.58 -22.20
CA LEU A 116 -0.79 2.68 -21.30
C LEU A 116 -1.49 2.16 -20.04
N SER A 117 -2.35 1.15 -20.15
CA SER A 117 -3.05 0.53 -19.02
C SER A 117 -2.09 -0.12 -18.02
N GLN A 118 -1.09 -0.84 -18.53
CA GLN A 118 -0.04 -1.44 -17.70
C GLN A 118 0.78 -0.38 -16.97
N MET A 119 1.10 0.73 -17.64
CA MET A 119 1.83 1.84 -17.02
C MET A 119 1.01 2.55 -15.95
N ILE A 120 -0.30 2.77 -16.18
CA ILE A 120 -1.22 3.31 -15.17
C ILE A 120 -1.23 2.45 -13.92
N VAL A 121 -1.44 1.13 -14.05
CA VAL A 121 -1.47 0.22 -12.89
C VAL A 121 -0.12 0.22 -12.15
N LYS A 122 0.99 0.13 -12.89
CA LYS A 122 2.34 0.16 -12.32
C LYS A 122 2.56 1.42 -11.46
N TYR A 123 2.24 2.60 -11.99
CA TYR A 123 2.48 3.84 -11.26
C TYR A 123 1.44 4.12 -10.18
N ALA A 124 0.19 3.65 -10.33
CA ALA A 124 -0.80 3.72 -9.27
C ALA A 124 -0.38 2.89 -8.03
N VAL A 125 0.15 1.69 -8.24
CA VAL A 125 0.73 0.87 -7.17
C VAL A 125 1.95 1.56 -6.55
N SER A 126 2.89 2.04 -7.36
CA SER A 126 4.08 2.76 -6.87
C SER A 126 3.73 3.98 -6.01
N VAL A 127 2.74 4.77 -6.43
CA VAL A 127 2.22 5.91 -5.66
C VAL A 127 1.54 5.44 -4.37
N GLY A 128 0.75 4.37 -4.43
CA GLY A 128 0.15 3.76 -3.23
C GLY A 128 1.16 3.20 -2.24
N GLU A 129 2.34 2.81 -2.71
CA GLU A 129 3.47 2.39 -1.87
C GLU A 129 4.30 3.57 -1.33
N GLY A 130 3.91 4.82 -1.65
CA GLY A 130 4.53 6.04 -1.11
C GLY A 130 5.59 6.68 -2.01
N ASN A 131 5.71 6.28 -3.28
CA ASN A 131 6.67 6.88 -4.21
C ASN A 131 6.09 8.13 -4.89
N ASP A 132 6.27 9.28 -4.24
CA ASP A 132 5.76 10.56 -4.74
C ASP A 132 6.35 11.01 -6.09
N LEU A 133 7.56 10.57 -6.43
CA LEU A 133 8.22 10.91 -7.70
C LEU A 133 7.49 10.31 -8.92
N ASP A 134 6.66 9.29 -8.71
CA ASP A 134 5.91 8.61 -9.76
C ASP A 134 4.52 9.22 -10.01
N ARG A 135 4.06 10.18 -9.20
CA ARG A 135 2.76 10.86 -9.38
C ARG A 135 2.67 11.60 -10.70
N GLU A 136 3.73 12.30 -11.09
CA GLU A 136 3.74 13.05 -12.36
C GLU A 136 3.65 12.10 -13.55
N LYS A 137 4.32 10.95 -13.49
CA LYS A 137 4.22 9.92 -14.52
C LYS A 137 2.80 9.35 -14.56
N LEU A 138 2.22 9.01 -13.40
CA LEU A 138 0.84 8.52 -13.32
C LEU A 138 -0.13 9.50 -13.98
N ARG A 139 -0.02 10.80 -13.69
CA ARG A 139 -0.83 11.86 -14.32
C ARG A 139 -0.67 11.87 -15.84
N GLN A 140 0.56 11.83 -16.33
CA GLN A 140 0.83 11.80 -17.76
C GLN A 140 0.21 10.57 -18.44
N TYR A 141 0.28 9.40 -17.81
CA TYR A 141 -0.33 8.18 -18.36
C TYR A 141 -1.86 8.22 -18.34
N ILE A 142 -2.48 8.80 -17.30
CA ILE A 142 -3.93 9.05 -17.27
C ILE A 142 -4.33 9.93 -18.46
N ASP A 143 -3.64 11.05 -18.67
CA ASP A 143 -3.93 11.98 -19.78
C ASP A 143 -3.75 11.33 -21.15
N LEU A 144 -2.67 10.56 -21.33
CA LEU A 144 -2.41 9.85 -22.58
C LEU A 144 -3.45 8.77 -22.84
N TYR A 145 -3.88 8.05 -21.81
CA TYR A 145 -4.92 7.03 -21.92
C TYR A 145 -6.27 7.65 -22.24
N ASP A 146 -6.65 8.74 -21.55
CA ASP A 146 -7.89 9.46 -21.77
C ASP A 146 -8.00 9.99 -23.21
N LYS A 147 -6.93 10.63 -23.70
CA LYS A 147 -6.84 11.08 -25.10
C LYS A 147 -6.93 9.92 -26.09
N SER A 148 -6.25 8.81 -25.79
CA SER A 148 -6.24 7.63 -26.68
C SER A 148 -7.59 6.93 -26.72
N LEU A 149 -8.29 6.82 -25.58
CA LEU A 149 -9.61 6.22 -25.48
C LEU A 149 -10.69 7.07 -26.17
N ASN A 150 -10.60 8.40 -26.04
CA ASN A 150 -11.52 9.33 -26.67
C ASN A 150 -11.36 9.39 -28.20
N ALA A 151 -10.16 9.13 -28.71
CA ALA A 151 -9.89 9.05 -30.15
C ALA A 151 -10.49 7.80 -30.82
N LEU A 152 -10.97 6.81 -30.06
CA LEU A 152 -11.58 5.61 -30.62
C LEU A 152 -13.05 5.83 -31.01
N SER A 153 -13.47 5.30 -32.17
CA SER A 153 -14.89 5.20 -32.54
C SER A 153 -15.61 4.24 -31.59
N GLN A 154 -16.89 4.48 -31.30
CA GLN A 154 -17.69 3.62 -30.39
C GLN A 154 -18.10 2.27 -31.02
N GLU A 155 -17.63 1.96 -32.23
CA GLU A 155 -18.16 0.86 -33.05
C GLU A 155 -17.81 -0.54 -32.51
N GLU A 156 -16.83 -0.65 -31.60
CA GLU A 156 -16.47 -1.91 -30.94
C GLU A 156 -17.04 -2.01 -29.51
N ALA A 157 -17.71 -3.12 -29.20
CA ALA A 157 -18.31 -3.38 -27.89
C ALA A 157 -17.31 -3.26 -26.73
N ILE A 158 -16.04 -3.65 -26.95
CA ILE A 158 -14.96 -3.55 -25.94
C ILE A 158 -14.60 -2.07 -25.67
N THR A 159 -14.61 -1.22 -26.70
CA THR A 159 -14.40 0.23 -26.56
C THR A 159 -15.55 0.88 -25.78
N SER A 160 -16.79 0.41 -25.97
CA SER A 160 -17.95 0.86 -25.18
C SER A 160 -17.79 0.52 -23.68
N ASP A 161 -17.38 -0.70 -23.37
CA ASP A 161 -17.14 -1.14 -21.98
C ASP A 161 -16.02 -0.36 -21.29
N LEU A 162 -14.91 -0.11 -21.99
CA LEU A 162 -13.81 0.70 -21.46
C LEU A 162 -14.25 2.14 -21.22
N LYS A 163 -15.02 2.73 -22.13
CA LYS A 163 -15.58 4.08 -21.95
C LYS A 163 -16.57 4.19 -20.79
N LYS A 164 -17.23 3.09 -20.40
CA LYS A 164 -18.10 3.04 -19.20
C LYS A 164 -17.30 2.91 -17.91
N MET A 165 -16.25 2.09 -17.89
CA MET A 165 -15.44 1.87 -16.67
C MET A 165 -14.44 2.98 -16.40
N TRP A 166 -13.90 3.60 -17.47
CA TRP A 166 -12.82 4.57 -17.38
C TRP A 166 -13.14 5.78 -16.49
N PRO A 167 -14.32 6.42 -16.53
CA PRO A 167 -14.61 7.58 -15.68
C PRO A 167 -14.46 7.31 -14.18
N GLU A 168 -14.96 6.17 -13.70
CA GLU A 168 -14.87 5.80 -12.28
C GLU A 168 -13.44 5.41 -11.89
N PHE A 169 -12.75 4.66 -12.75
CA PHE A 169 -11.35 4.31 -12.54
C PHE A 169 -10.44 5.56 -12.54
N LYS A 170 -10.64 6.46 -13.51
CA LYS A 170 -9.97 7.75 -13.64
C LYS A 170 -10.17 8.63 -12.41
N LYS A 171 -11.40 8.76 -11.91
CA LYS A 171 -11.70 9.53 -10.69
C LYS A 171 -10.85 9.10 -9.49
N ASN A 172 -10.70 7.79 -9.29
CA ASN A 172 -9.88 7.25 -8.20
C ASN A 172 -8.38 7.45 -8.46
N LEU A 173 -7.93 7.35 -9.72
CA LEU A 173 -6.54 7.64 -10.10
C LEU A 173 -6.18 9.13 -9.94
N GLU A 174 -7.09 10.04 -10.31
CA GLU A 174 -6.94 11.48 -10.15
C GLU A 174 -6.77 11.86 -8.69
N PHE A 175 -7.46 11.16 -7.79
CA PHE A 175 -7.28 11.32 -6.36
C PHE A 175 -5.84 11.01 -5.90
N LEU A 176 -5.19 10.00 -6.50
CA LEU A 176 -3.79 9.67 -6.17
C LEU A 176 -2.78 10.72 -6.64
N VAL A 177 -3.08 11.46 -7.70
CA VAL A 177 -2.14 12.42 -8.32
C VAL A 177 -2.34 13.87 -7.88
N THR A 178 -3.45 14.18 -7.19
CA THR A 178 -3.74 15.57 -6.78
C THR A 178 -2.99 15.93 -5.50
N LYS A 179 -1.86 16.63 -5.66
CA LYS A 179 -0.92 17.00 -4.58
C LYS A 179 -1.47 18.03 -3.58
N ASP A 180 -2.31 18.97 -4.03
CA ASP A 180 -2.83 20.06 -3.19
C ASP A 180 -3.78 19.59 -2.06
N GLN A 181 -4.37 18.39 -2.18
CA GLN A 181 -5.11 17.78 -1.08
C GLN A 181 -4.19 17.13 -0.05
N LEU A 182 -3.07 16.54 -0.47
CA LEU A 182 -2.06 15.98 0.44
C LEU A 182 -1.22 17.06 1.13
N ASP A 183 -0.79 18.11 0.44
CA ASP A 183 0.02 19.20 1.02
C ASP A 183 -0.79 20.03 2.06
N ASN A 184 -2.11 20.13 1.91
CA ASN A 184 -3.01 20.71 2.93
C ASN A 184 -3.31 19.74 4.10
N LEU A 185 -3.12 18.42 3.93
CA LEU A 185 -3.39 17.38 4.94
C LEU A 185 -2.15 17.01 5.77
N THR A 186 -0.97 17.01 5.17
CA THR A 186 0.33 16.75 5.83
C THR A 186 0.84 17.91 6.70
N GLY A 187 0.20 19.08 6.62
CA GLY A 187 0.72 20.32 7.22
C GLY A 187 2.05 20.80 6.63
N LYS A 188 2.60 20.13 5.61
CA LYS A 188 3.80 20.58 4.90
C LYS A 188 3.41 21.57 3.82
N LYS A 189 3.26 22.84 4.23
CA LYS A 189 3.49 23.95 3.30
C LYS A 189 4.92 23.82 2.80
N ILE A 190 5.11 23.28 1.59
CA ILE A 190 6.36 23.49 0.85
C ILE A 190 6.36 24.98 0.52
N THR A 191 7.02 25.77 1.35
CA THR A 191 7.39 27.14 1.01
C THR A 191 8.18 27.06 -0.28
N ARG A 192 7.58 27.50 -1.39
CA ARG A 192 8.34 27.80 -2.60
C ARG A 192 9.37 28.84 -2.19
N LEU A 193 10.64 28.44 -2.13
CA LEU A 193 11.74 29.39 -2.15
C LEU A 193 11.68 30.04 -3.54
N SER A 194 11.20 31.28 -3.54
CA SER A 194 11.30 32.25 -4.62
C SER A 194 12.75 32.56 -4.93
#